data_AF-A0A9P8IYW2-F1
#
_entry.id   AF-A0A9P8IYW2-F1
#
_cell.length_a   1.000
_cell.length_b   1.000
_cell.length_c   1.000
_cell.angle_alpha   90.00
_cell.angle_beta   90.00
_cell.angle_gamma   90.00
#
_symmetry.space_group_name_H-M   'P 1'
#
loop_
_entity.id
_entity.type
_entity.pdbx_description
1 polymer ?
#
loop_
_entity_poly.entity_id
_entity_poly.type
_entity_poly.pdbx_seq_one_letter_code
_entity_poly.pdbx_strand_id
1 'polypeptide(L)'
;MQSGMLHAEDGDFNTAYSYFIEALDGFHAQDETEKATAGLMYMLLCKIMLNASDDVNNLMQSKHALKYGGKGLDAMKQVAKAHNDRSLEEYETALADYRHQLASDRFIATHLRRLYDNMLEQNLIKVIEPFSRVEIAHIAKMVGLDVHQVEHKLSQMILDRVIIGVLDQGQGCLEIFDEPERDAQYDAALNTIDKLSNVVDVLYTNQASLLE
;
A
#
# COMPACT_ATOMS: atom_id res chain seq x y z
N MET A 1 8.14 -22.17 -4.13
CA MET A 1 8.71 -21.05 -3.34
C MET A 1 8.98 -19.82 -4.21
N GLN A 2 9.85 -19.89 -5.23
CA GLN A 2 10.15 -18.72 -6.09
C GLN A 2 8.93 -18.18 -6.86
N SER A 3 8.06 -19.06 -7.40
CA SER A 3 6.82 -18.63 -8.04
C SER A 3 5.88 -17.89 -7.08
N GLY A 4 5.82 -18.31 -5.81
CA GLY A 4 5.04 -17.62 -4.78
C GLY A 4 5.61 -16.23 -4.45
N MET A 5 6.94 -16.08 -4.45
CA MET A 5 7.58 -14.77 -4.26
C MET A 5 7.23 -13.81 -5.41
N LEU A 6 7.24 -14.29 -6.65
CA LEU A 6 6.91 -13.47 -7.82
C LEU A 6 5.45 -12.98 -7.76
N HIS A 7 4.50 -13.87 -7.50
CA HIS A 7 3.09 -13.49 -7.37
C HIS A 7 2.84 -12.52 -6.21
N ALA A 8 3.59 -12.65 -5.10
CA ALA A 8 3.50 -11.70 -4.00
C ALA A 8 4.09 -10.33 -4.35
N GLU A 9 5.16 -10.27 -5.15
CA GLU A 9 5.71 -9.00 -5.64
C GLU A 9 4.72 -8.26 -6.55
N ASP A 10 3.94 -8.99 -7.35
CA ASP A 10 2.85 -8.50 -8.20
C ASP A 10 1.57 -8.14 -7.43
N GLY A 11 1.54 -8.38 -6.11
CA GLY A 11 0.39 -8.08 -5.25
C GLY A 11 -0.72 -9.13 -5.23
N ASP A 12 -0.56 -10.26 -5.94
CA ASP A 12 -1.47 -11.40 -5.86
C ASP A 12 -1.10 -12.34 -4.71
N PHE A 13 -1.49 -11.94 -3.51
CA PHE A 13 -1.20 -12.70 -2.29
C PHE A 13 -2.04 -13.99 -2.15
N ASN A 14 -3.18 -14.11 -2.85
CA ASN A 14 -4.00 -15.33 -2.80
C ASN A 14 -3.36 -16.47 -3.58
N THR A 15 -2.87 -16.17 -4.78
CA THR A 15 -2.14 -17.14 -5.60
C THR A 15 -0.78 -17.47 -4.97
N ALA A 16 -0.07 -16.45 -4.46
CA ALA A 16 1.18 -16.65 -3.73
C ALA A 16 1.01 -17.59 -2.52
N TYR A 17 -0.06 -17.42 -1.75
CA TYR A 17 -0.37 -18.26 -0.59
C TYR A 17 -0.51 -19.74 -0.98
N SER A 18 -1.18 -20.03 -2.10
CA SER A 18 -1.34 -21.41 -2.60
C SER A 18 0.01 -22.05 -2.94
N TYR A 19 0.88 -21.32 -3.63
CA TYR A 19 2.25 -21.78 -3.93
C TYR A 19 3.13 -21.94 -2.68
N PHE A 20 2.87 -21.17 -1.62
CA PHE A 20 3.59 -21.32 -0.36
C PHE A 20 3.12 -22.53 0.46
N ILE A 21 1.84 -22.89 0.41
CA ILE A 21 1.34 -24.15 1.00
C ILE A 21 2.02 -25.35 0.35
N GLU A 22 2.01 -25.43 -0.99
CA GLU A 22 2.63 -26.55 -1.70
C GLU A 22 4.13 -26.65 -1.40
N ALA A 23 4.82 -25.50 -1.32
CA ALA A 23 6.23 -25.46 -0.93
C ALA A 23 6.46 -25.92 0.52
N LEU A 24 5.59 -25.51 1.45
CA LEU A 24 5.66 -25.91 2.86
C LEU A 24 5.51 -27.43 3.01
N ASP A 25 4.53 -28.03 2.34
CA ASP A 25 4.30 -29.48 2.38
C ASP A 25 5.47 -30.24 1.75
N GLY A 26 6.04 -29.72 0.66
CA GLY A 26 7.25 -30.26 0.03
C GLY A 26 8.46 -30.25 0.97
N PHE A 27 8.71 -29.15 1.67
CA PHE A 27 9.83 -29.05 2.63
C PHE A 27 9.57 -29.84 3.92
N HIS A 28 8.31 -29.93 4.34
CA HIS A 28 7.91 -30.78 5.47
C HIS A 28 8.19 -32.26 5.18
N ALA A 29 7.88 -32.73 3.98
CA ALA A 29 8.15 -34.12 3.56
C ALA A 29 9.65 -34.44 3.44
N GLN A 30 10.49 -33.42 3.22
CA GLN A 30 11.95 -33.54 3.14
C GLN A 30 12.65 -33.28 4.49
N ASP A 31 11.90 -33.04 5.57
CA ASP A 31 12.40 -32.65 6.91
C ASP A 31 13.35 -31.42 6.90
N GLU A 32 13.24 -30.55 5.89
CA GLU A 32 13.98 -29.29 5.82
C GLU A 32 13.31 -28.21 6.71
N THR A 33 13.64 -28.24 8.00
CA THR A 33 13.02 -27.39 9.03
C THR A 33 13.17 -25.88 8.78
N GLU A 34 14.32 -25.41 8.31
CA GLU A 34 14.55 -23.98 8.06
C GLU A 34 13.69 -23.44 6.90
N LYS A 35 13.64 -24.16 5.78
CA LYS A 35 12.84 -23.75 4.61
C LYS A 35 11.34 -23.90 4.85
N ALA A 36 10.92 -24.91 5.60
CA ALA A 36 9.54 -25.04 6.05
C ALA A 36 9.13 -23.85 6.95
N THR A 37 10.00 -23.43 7.87
CA THR A 37 9.74 -22.26 8.72
C THR A 37 9.63 -20.98 7.89
N ALA A 38 10.52 -20.76 6.92
CA ALA A 38 10.43 -19.62 6.00
C ALA A 38 9.14 -19.63 5.16
N GLY A 39 8.75 -20.80 4.63
CA GLY A 39 7.48 -20.96 3.90
C GLY A 39 6.27 -20.58 4.74
N LEU A 40 6.25 -20.98 6.01
CA LEU A 40 5.18 -20.61 6.94
C LEU A 40 5.16 -19.11 7.25
N MET A 41 6.33 -18.47 7.39
CA MET A 41 6.42 -17.01 7.57
C MET A 41 5.91 -16.25 6.35
N TYR A 42 6.14 -16.75 5.13
CA TYR A 42 5.59 -16.14 3.91
C TYR A 42 4.08 -16.32 3.79
N MET A 43 3.55 -17.47 4.19
CA MET A 43 2.09 -17.67 4.27
C MET A 43 1.43 -16.68 5.23
N LEU A 44 2.03 -16.47 6.41
CA LEU A 44 1.55 -15.47 7.38
C LEU A 44 1.60 -14.07 6.79
N LEU A 45 2.72 -13.70 6.16
CA LEU A 45 2.88 -12.42 5.50
C LEU A 45 1.78 -12.17 4.46
N CYS A 46 1.48 -13.14 3.59
CA CYS A 46 0.39 -13.03 2.62
C CYS A 46 -0.97 -12.76 3.29
N LYS A 47 -1.27 -13.45 4.40
CA LYS A 47 -2.52 -13.23 5.14
C LYS A 47 -2.58 -11.87 5.85
N ILE A 48 -1.44 -11.37 6.34
CA ILE A 48 -1.32 -10.01 6.88
C ILE A 48 -1.58 -8.98 5.76
N MET A 49 -0.99 -9.15 4.58
CA MET A 49 -1.19 -8.25 3.43
C MET A 49 -2.64 -8.23 2.92
N LEU A 50 -3.36 -9.34 3.08
CA LEU A 50 -4.78 -9.46 2.73
C LEU A 50 -5.73 -8.92 3.82
N ASN A 51 -5.20 -8.32 4.89
CA ASN A 51 -5.97 -7.82 6.04
C ASN A 51 -6.82 -8.89 6.73
N ALA A 52 -6.42 -10.16 6.65
CA ALA A 52 -7.16 -11.30 7.20
C ALA A 52 -6.60 -11.71 8.57
N SER A 53 -6.82 -10.90 9.61
CA SER A 53 -6.31 -11.14 10.97
C SER A 53 -6.80 -12.45 11.59
N ASP A 54 -8.04 -12.86 11.28
CA ASP A 54 -8.62 -14.10 11.78
C ASP A 54 -7.91 -15.33 11.19
N ASP A 55 -7.59 -15.28 9.89
CA ASP A 55 -6.84 -16.34 9.22
C ASP A 55 -5.41 -16.47 9.77
N VAL A 56 -4.78 -15.35 10.15
CA VAL A 56 -3.46 -15.37 10.81
C VAL A 56 -3.55 -16.11 12.15
N ASN A 57 -4.56 -15.81 12.98
CA ASN A 57 -4.77 -16.50 14.25
C ASN A 57 -5.06 -17.99 14.08
N ASN A 58 -5.87 -18.35 13.07
CA ASN A 58 -6.17 -19.74 12.73
C ASN A 58 -4.91 -20.48 12.24
N LEU A 59 -4.10 -19.84 11.41
CA LEU A 59 -2.85 -20.41 10.91
C LEU A 59 -1.84 -20.65 12.05
N MET A 60 -1.85 -19.81 13.08
CA MET A 60 -1.01 -19.99 14.28
C MET A 60 -1.42 -21.18 15.15
N GLN A 61 -2.67 -21.63 15.07
CA GLN A 61 -3.14 -22.83 15.75
C GLN A 61 -2.94 -24.10 14.93
N SER A 62 -2.42 -23.99 13.70
CA SER A 62 -2.21 -25.13 12.80
C SER A 62 -1.12 -26.08 13.30
N LYS A 63 -1.20 -27.35 12.87
CA LYS A 63 -0.19 -28.38 13.20
C LYS A 63 1.22 -27.99 12.74
N HIS A 64 1.33 -27.30 11.60
CA HIS A 64 2.61 -26.82 11.08
C HIS A 64 3.17 -25.68 11.95
N ALA A 65 2.33 -24.75 12.41
CA ALA A 65 2.75 -23.68 13.32
C ALA A 65 3.22 -24.21 14.68
N LEU A 66 2.60 -25.27 15.20
CA LEU A 66 3.04 -25.92 16.44
C LEU A 66 4.38 -26.66 16.27
N LYS A 67 4.63 -27.28 15.10
CA LYS A 67 5.89 -28.01 14.82
C LYS A 67 7.06 -27.06 14.51
N TYR A 68 6.82 -25.98 13.77
CA TYR A 68 7.82 -25.01 13.33
C TYR A 68 7.76 -23.69 14.12
N GLY A 69 7.24 -23.76 15.35
CA GLY A 69 7.10 -22.62 16.25
C GLY A 69 8.46 -21.99 16.61
N GLY A 70 8.50 -20.66 16.68
CA GLY A 70 9.71 -19.94 17.06
C GLY A 70 9.53 -18.42 17.05
N LYS A 71 10.61 -17.71 17.40
CA LYS A 71 10.61 -16.24 17.54
C LYS A 71 10.17 -15.49 16.27
N GLY A 72 10.38 -16.07 15.08
CA GLY A 72 9.92 -15.47 13.82
C GLY A 72 8.40 -15.48 13.67
N LEU A 73 7.73 -16.55 14.11
CA LEU A 73 6.27 -16.62 14.11
C LEU A 73 5.66 -15.65 15.13
N ASP A 74 6.27 -15.55 16.32
CA ASP A 74 5.86 -14.58 17.34
C ASP A 74 5.97 -13.14 16.82
N ALA A 75 7.04 -12.82 16.09
CA ALA A 75 7.21 -11.54 15.42
C ALA A 75 6.08 -11.25 14.43
N MET A 76 5.77 -12.20 13.55
CA MET A 76 4.67 -12.06 12.57
C MET A 76 3.31 -11.89 13.25
N LYS A 77 3.08 -12.56 14.37
CA LYS A 77 1.86 -12.40 15.15
C LYS A 77 1.74 -11.01 15.77
N GLN A 78 2.82 -10.46 16.32
CA GLN A 78 2.80 -9.09 16.85
C GLN A 78 2.59 -8.06 15.75
N VAL A 79 3.26 -8.21 14.61
CA VAL A 79 3.06 -7.38 13.42
C VAL A 79 1.61 -7.44 12.95
N ALA A 80 1.01 -8.63 12.88
CA ALA A 80 -0.39 -8.81 12.50
C ALA A 80 -1.36 -8.12 13.47
N LYS A 81 -1.09 -8.21 14.78
CA LYS A 81 -1.87 -7.52 15.81
C LYS A 81 -1.77 -6.01 15.66
N ALA A 82 -0.56 -5.46 15.58
CA ALA A 82 -0.33 -4.03 15.41
C ALA A 82 -1.00 -3.48 14.13
N HIS A 83 -0.94 -4.25 13.04
CA HIS A 83 -1.63 -3.93 11.79
C HIS A 83 -3.16 -3.89 11.96
N ASN A 84 -3.75 -4.88 12.64
CA ASN A 84 -5.18 -4.92 12.89
C ASN A 84 -5.65 -3.79 13.83
N ASP A 85 -4.86 -3.48 14.85
CA ASP A 85 -5.13 -2.40 15.80
C ASP A 85 -4.81 -1.02 15.18
N ARG A 86 -4.28 -0.98 13.95
CA ARG A 86 -3.84 0.22 13.20
C ARG A 86 -2.86 1.12 13.98
N SER A 87 -2.12 0.52 14.90
CA SER A 87 -1.18 1.23 15.76
C SER A 87 0.22 1.20 15.14
N LEU A 88 0.68 2.36 14.67
CA LEU A 88 2.05 2.55 14.17
C LEU A 88 3.08 2.35 15.28
N GLU A 89 2.79 2.78 16.51
CA GLU A 89 3.68 2.66 17.66
C GLU A 89 3.93 1.18 18.03
N GLU A 90 2.87 0.37 18.09
CA GLU A 90 3.00 -1.08 18.33
C GLU A 90 3.78 -1.75 17.18
N TYR A 91 3.59 -1.28 15.95
CA TYR A 91 4.26 -1.80 14.77
C TYR A 91 5.77 -1.52 14.79
N GLU A 92 6.17 -0.28 15.09
CA GLU A 92 7.58 0.11 15.23
C GLU A 92 8.27 -0.64 16.37
N THR A 93 7.58 -0.79 17.49
CA THR A 93 8.08 -1.56 18.64
C THR A 93 8.33 -3.02 18.25
N ALA A 94 7.37 -3.65 17.56
CA ALA A 94 7.52 -5.02 17.06
C ALA A 94 8.68 -5.14 16.06
N LEU A 95 8.86 -4.17 15.15
CA LEU A 95 10.00 -4.17 14.23
C LEU A 95 11.35 -4.01 14.94
N ALA A 96 11.40 -3.21 16.02
CA ALA A 96 12.61 -3.00 16.81
C ALA A 96 13.00 -4.26 17.60
N ASP A 97 12.04 -4.87 18.29
CA ASP A 97 12.24 -6.05 19.13
C ASP A 97 12.64 -7.29 18.31
N TYR A 98 12.03 -7.45 17.13
CA TYR A 98 12.27 -8.60 16.26
C TYR A 98 13.18 -8.29 15.06
N ARG A 99 13.97 -7.21 15.14
CA ARG A 99 14.82 -6.75 14.04
C ARG A 99 15.72 -7.85 13.47
N HIS A 100 16.29 -8.69 14.32
CA HIS A 100 17.17 -9.78 13.88
C HIS A 100 16.42 -10.84 13.05
N GLN A 101 15.18 -11.19 13.44
CA GLN A 101 14.40 -12.21 12.74
C GLN A 101 13.80 -11.66 11.44
N LEU A 102 13.32 -10.41 11.46
CA LEU A 102 12.63 -9.79 10.33
C LEU A 102 13.59 -9.21 9.28
N ALA A 103 14.78 -8.75 9.68
CA ALA A 103 15.79 -8.23 8.74
C ALA A 103 16.63 -9.33 8.09
N SER A 104 16.59 -10.55 8.61
CA SER A 104 17.32 -11.69 8.03
C SER A 104 16.78 -12.07 6.65
N ASP A 105 15.50 -11.82 6.40
CA ASP A 105 14.84 -12.17 5.15
C ASP A 105 14.46 -10.90 4.36
N ARG A 106 15.08 -10.76 3.18
CA ARG A 106 14.85 -9.62 2.29
C ARG A 106 13.41 -9.55 1.77
N PHE A 107 12.78 -10.69 1.50
CA PHE A 107 11.42 -10.73 0.97
C PHE A 107 10.45 -10.21 2.04
N ILE A 108 10.56 -10.69 3.27
CA ILE A 108 9.75 -10.21 4.41
C ILE A 108 10.01 -8.72 4.66
N ALA A 109 11.26 -8.29 4.76
CA ALA A 109 11.61 -6.90 5.05
C ALA A 109 11.04 -5.91 4.02
N THR A 110 11.02 -6.30 2.74
CA THR A 110 10.46 -5.46 1.66
C THR A 110 8.96 -5.28 1.82
N HIS A 111 8.24 -6.37 2.10
CA HIS A 111 6.80 -6.34 2.27
C HIS A 111 6.40 -5.63 3.58
N LEU A 112 7.13 -5.84 4.68
CA LEU A 112 6.88 -5.11 5.92
C LEU A 112 7.04 -3.60 5.75
N ARG A 113 8.02 -3.14 4.96
CA ARG A 113 8.13 -1.71 4.63
C ARG A 113 6.90 -1.21 3.86
N ARG A 114 6.43 -1.97 2.86
CA ARG A 114 5.19 -1.62 2.13
C ARG A 114 3.98 -1.57 3.06
N LEU A 115 3.89 -2.50 4.00
CA LEU A 115 2.82 -2.52 5.00
C LEU A 115 2.86 -1.29 5.90
N TYR A 116 4.05 -0.89 6.36
CA TYR A 116 4.24 0.33 7.13
C TYR A 116 3.79 1.56 6.34
N ASP A 117 4.22 1.68 5.08
CA ASP A 117 3.85 2.81 4.22
C ASP A 117 2.32 2.89 4.03
N ASN A 118 1.65 1.75 3.84
CA ASN A 118 0.20 1.67 3.72
C ASN A 118 -0.53 2.02 5.03
N MET A 119 -0.04 1.54 6.17
CA MET A 119 -0.60 1.88 7.49
C MET A 119 -0.48 3.37 7.77
N LEU A 120 0.69 3.95 7.48
CA LEU A 120 0.94 5.38 7.63
C LEU A 120 -0.01 6.19 6.74
N GLU A 121 -0.19 5.77 5.50
CA GLU A 121 -1.11 6.39 4.56
C GLU A 121 -2.56 6.39 5.05
N GLN A 122 -3.07 5.24 5.51
CA GLN A 122 -4.42 5.13 6.06
C GLN A 122 -4.61 5.96 7.33
N ASN A 123 -3.60 6.00 8.21
CA ASN A 123 -3.64 6.82 9.42
C ASN A 123 -3.64 8.32 9.08
N LEU A 124 -2.86 8.74 8.07
CA LEU A 124 -2.88 10.12 7.58
C LEU A 124 -4.25 10.49 7.01
N ILE A 125 -4.84 9.66 6.15
CA ILE A 125 -6.19 9.90 5.58
C ILE A 125 -7.21 10.12 6.70
N LYS A 126 -7.22 9.26 7.71
CA LYS A 126 -8.16 9.37 8.84
C LYS A 126 -7.96 10.64 9.67
N VAL A 127 -6.70 11.07 9.83
CA VAL A 127 -6.36 12.29 10.58
C VAL A 127 -6.80 13.54 9.83
N ILE A 128 -6.67 13.55 8.50
CA ILE A 128 -6.94 14.73 7.68
C ILE A 128 -8.40 14.82 7.22
N GLU A 129 -9.13 13.69 7.11
CA GLU A 129 -10.52 13.60 6.65
C GLU A 129 -11.49 14.64 7.26
N PRO A 130 -11.46 14.96 8.56
CA PRO A 130 -12.40 15.94 9.13
C PRO A 130 -12.02 17.42 8.88
N PHE A 131 -10.87 17.72 8.26
CA PHE A 131 -10.35 19.07 8.11
C PHE A 131 -10.26 19.49 6.65
N SER A 132 -10.81 20.66 6.30
CA SER A 132 -10.52 21.30 4.99
C SER A 132 -9.15 21.97 4.97
N ARG A 133 -8.63 22.36 6.13
CA ARG A 133 -7.32 22.97 6.30
C ARG A 133 -6.74 22.62 7.66
N VAL A 134 -5.49 22.16 7.67
CA VAL A 134 -4.82 21.70 8.90
C VAL A 134 -3.32 22.00 8.86
N GLU A 135 -2.74 22.34 10.01
CA GLU A 135 -1.29 22.54 10.15
C GLU A 135 -0.54 21.20 10.12
N ILE A 136 0.54 21.11 9.35
CA ILE A 136 1.35 19.89 9.23
C ILE A 136 1.96 19.51 10.59
N ALA A 137 2.32 20.51 11.41
CA ALA A 137 2.82 20.29 12.77
C ALA A 137 1.79 19.59 13.68
N HIS A 138 0.49 19.87 13.48
CA HIS A 138 -0.58 19.21 14.22
C HIS A 138 -0.72 17.74 13.79
N ILE A 139 -0.68 17.47 12.48
CA ILE A 139 -0.71 16.11 11.93
C ILE A 139 0.50 15.32 12.47
N ALA A 140 1.70 15.89 12.39
CA ALA A 140 2.94 15.27 12.86
C ALA A 140 2.86 14.87 14.33
N LYS A 141 2.30 15.74 15.18
CA LYS A 141 2.09 15.43 16.61
C LYS A 141 1.07 14.32 16.84
N MET A 142 0.01 14.24 16.03
CA MET A 142 -0.99 13.16 16.15
C MET A 142 -0.48 11.81 15.67
N VAL A 143 0.37 11.79 14.64
CA VAL A 143 0.96 10.55 14.10
C VAL A 143 2.22 10.14 14.87
N GLY A 144 2.89 11.07 15.56
CA GLY A 144 4.11 10.81 16.33
C GLY A 144 5.39 10.83 15.49
N LEU A 145 5.36 11.44 14.31
CA LEU A 145 6.49 11.50 13.36
C LEU A 145 7.01 12.93 13.20
N ASP A 146 8.20 13.06 12.60
CA ASP A 146 8.77 14.36 12.27
C ASP A 146 7.98 15.08 11.17
N VAL A 147 7.92 16.41 11.25
CA VAL A 147 7.18 17.26 10.30
C VAL A 147 7.65 17.04 8.87
N HIS A 148 8.96 16.88 8.63
CA HIS A 148 9.48 16.67 7.27
C HIS A 148 9.09 15.31 6.69
N GLN A 149 9.00 14.27 7.53
CA GLN A 149 8.58 12.94 7.08
C GLN A 149 7.10 12.96 6.68
N VAL A 150 6.26 13.60 7.49
CA VAL A 150 4.83 13.76 7.20
C VAL A 150 4.62 14.62 5.95
N GLU A 151 5.33 15.72 5.80
CA GLU A 151 5.28 16.57 4.60
C GLU A 151 5.66 15.78 3.34
N HIS A 152 6.75 15.01 3.39
CA HIS A 152 7.17 14.19 2.26
C HIS A 152 6.12 13.14 1.90
N LYS A 153 5.55 12.43 2.88
CA LYS A 153 4.52 11.42 2.63
C LYS A 153 3.21 12.05 2.11
N LEU A 154 2.78 13.19 2.64
CA LEU A 154 1.64 13.93 2.12
C LEU A 154 1.87 14.41 0.67
N SER A 155 3.08 14.86 0.35
CA SER A 155 3.42 15.26 -1.02
C SER A 155 3.32 14.09 -2.00
N GLN A 156 3.74 12.90 -1.58
CA GLN A 156 3.60 11.68 -2.36
C GLN A 156 2.13 11.29 -2.53
N MET A 157 1.32 11.34 -1.46
CA MET A 157 -0.11 11.01 -1.54
C MET A 157 -0.90 11.95 -2.47
N ILE A 158 -0.51 13.23 -2.54
CA ILE A 158 -1.08 14.19 -3.50
C ILE A 158 -0.67 13.82 -4.93
N LEU A 159 0.60 13.45 -5.15
CA LEU A 159 1.10 13.04 -6.46
C LEU A 159 0.42 11.76 -6.96
N ASP A 160 0.22 10.79 -6.06
CA ASP A 160 -0.45 9.52 -6.33
C ASP A 160 -1.99 9.66 -6.45
N ARG A 161 -2.52 10.89 -6.32
CA ARG A 161 -3.96 11.24 -6.35
C ARG A 161 -4.80 10.52 -5.29
N VAL A 162 -4.18 10.11 -4.19
CA VAL A 162 -4.86 9.54 -3.03
C VAL A 162 -5.58 10.64 -2.24
N ILE A 163 -4.98 11.84 -2.17
CA ILE A 163 -5.57 13.04 -1.59
C ILE A 163 -5.63 14.13 -2.66
N ILE A 164 -6.74 14.86 -2.70
CA ILE A 164 -6.87 16.07 -3.52
C ILE A 164 -6.59 17.26 -2.61
N GLY A 165 -5.38 17.79 -2.68
CA GLY A 165 -4.94 18.84 -1.78
C GLY A 165 -3.69 19.55 -2.26
N VAL A 166 -3.36 20.66 -1.62
CA VAL A 166 -2.15 21.44 -1.85
C VAL A 166 -1.45 21.68 -0.51
N LEU A 167 -0.12 21.55 -0.53
CA LEU A 167 0.72 21.88 0.61
C LEU A 167 1.19 23.34 0.48
N ASP A 168 0.81 24.19 1.44
CA ASP A 168 1.38 25.53 1.60
C ASP A 168 2.60 25.45 2.53
N GLN A 169 3.79 25.39 1.94
CA GLN A 169 5.06 25.36 2.67
C GLN A 169 5.36 26.68 3.41
N GLY A 170 4.79 27.81 2.98
CA GLY A 170 5.02 29.10 3.62
C GLY A 170 4.29 29.20 4.96
N GLN A 171 3.06 28.69 5.02
CA GLN A 171 2.26 28.67 6.25
C GLN A 171 2.32 27.33 7.00
N GLY A 172 2.91 26.30 6.40
CA GLY A 172 2.99 24.96 6.99
C GLY A 172 1.63 24.27 7.10
N CYS A 173 0.74 24.50 6.13
CA CYS A 173 -0.63 23.99 6.14
C CYS A 173 -0.88 23.04 4.96
N LEU A 174 -1.67 22.01 5.19
CA LEU A 174 -2.31 21.20 4.17
C LEU A 174 -3.73 21.75 3.93
N GLU A 175 -4.02 22.12 2.69
CA GLU A 175 -5.36 22.47 2.23
C GLU A 175 -5.93 21.31 1.41
N ILE A 176 -7.11 20.83 1.79
CA ILE A 176 -7.79 19.69 1.18
C ILE A 176 -8.98 20.23 0.40
N PHE A 177 -9.15 19.74 -0.82
CA PHE A 177 -10.26 20.08 -1.69
C PHE A 177 -11.16 18.86 -1.90
N ASP A 178 -12.44 19.12 -2.04
CA ASP A 178 -13.35 18.10 -2.55
C ASP A 178 -13.00 17.78 -4.00
N GLU A 179 -13.25 16.54 -4.41
CA GLU A 179 -13.02 16.12 -5.79
C GLU A 179 -13.86 17.00 -6.72
N PRO A 180 -13.23 17.73 -7.67
CA PRO A 180 -13.99 18.58 -8.57
C PRO A 180 -14.86 17.67 -9.45
N GLU A 181 -16.19 17.78 -9.31
CA GLU A 181 -17.12 17.12 -10.21
C GLU A 181 -16.80 17.57 -11.64
N ARG A 182 -16.34 16.61 -12.45
CA ARG A 182 -16.01 16.86 -13.84
C ARG A 182 -17.32 17.05 -14.61
N ASP A 183 -17.66 18.30 -14.86
CA ASP A 183 -18.92 18.65 -15.50
C ASP A 183 -18.88 18.24 -17.00
N ALA A 184 -19.75 17.30 -17.34
CA ALA A 184 -19.91 16.75 -18.68
C ALA A 184 -20.23 17.83 -19.73
N GLN A 185 -20.75 19.00 -19.34
CA GLN A 185 -20.98 20.12 -20.24
C GLN A 185 -19.66 20.75 -20.71
N TYR A 186 -18.62 20.82 -19.88
CA TYR A 186 -17.31 21.31 -20.31
C TYR A 186 -16.66 20.35 -21.31
N ASP A 187 -16.71 19.05 -21.04
CA ASP A 187 -16.21 18.05 -21.99
C ASP A 187 -17.00 18.08 -23.31
N ALA A 188 -18.33 18.27 -23.26
CA ALA A 188 -19.14 18.45 -24.46
C ALA A 188 -18.79 19.73 -25.23
N ALA A 189 -18.59 20.85 -24.53
CA ALA A 189 -18.20 22.12 -25.14
C ALA A 189 -16.84 22.03 -25.83
N LEU A 190 -15.83 21.43 -25.18
CA LEU A 190 -14.51 21.20 -25.76
C LEU A 190 -14.60 20.33 -27.02
N ASN A 191 -15.40 19.26 -26.99
CA ASN A 191 -15.65 18.41 -28.15
C ASN A 191 -16.33 19.18 -29.31
N THR A 192 -17.24 20.11 -29.00
CA THR A 192 -17.85 20.94 -30.06
C THR A 192 -16.87 21.93 -30.67
N ILE A 193 -15.98 22.52 -29.87
CA ILE A 193 -14.92 23.42 -30.36
C ILE A 193 -13.97 22.66 -31.29
N ASP A 194 -13.55 21.46 -30.90
CA ASP A 194 -12.67 20.61 -31.72
C ASP A 194 -13.33 20.21 -33.05
N LYS A 195 -14.61 19.81 -33.02
CA LYS A 195 -15.38 19.53 -34.25
C LYS A 195 -15.52 20.75 -35.15
N LEU A 196 -15.73 21.94 -34.60
CA LEU A 196 -15.81 23.17 -35.38
C LEU A 196 -14.47 23.50 -36.05
N SER A 197 -13.34 23.29 -35.35
CA SER A 197 -12.01 23.47 -35.94
C SER A 197 -11.81 22.55 -37.15
N ASN A 198 -12.15 21.27 -37.01
CA ASN A 198 -12.06 20.30 -38.09
C ASN A 198 -12.94 20.69 -39.30
N VAL A 199 -14.14 21.23 -39.07
CA VAL A 199 -15.01 21.71 -40.15
C VAL A 199 -14.39 22.90 -40.89
N VAL A 200 -13.76 23.82 -40.16
CA VAL A 200 -13.06 24.97 -40.76
C VAL A 200 -11.90 24.49 -41.64
N ASP A 201 -11.10 23.52 -41.18
CA ASP A 201 -10.00 22.95 -41.96
C ASP A 201 -10.48 22.25 -43.25
N VAL A 202 -11.60 21.52 -43.16
CA VAL A 202 -12.25 20.90 -44.33
C VAL A 202 -12.76 21.96 -45.32
N LEU A 203 -13.27 23.08 -44.84
CA LEU A 203 -13.71 24.18 -45.71
C LEU A 203 -12.53 24.84 -46.44
N TYR A 204 -11.42 25.09 -45.75
CA TYR A 204 -10.21 25.64 -46.37
C TYR A 204 -9.62 24.69 -47.43
N THR A 205 -9.56 23.39 -47.13
CA THR A 205 -9.05 22.39 -48.09
C THR A 205 -9.98 22.23 -49.31
N ASN A 206 -11.29 22.21 -49.10
CA ASN A 206 -12.25 22.17 -50.21
C ASN A 206 -12.17 23.44 -51.08
N GLN A 207 -12.05 24.63 -50.48
CA GLN A 207 -11.92 25.87 -51.23
C GLN A 207 -10.60 25.93 -52.03
N ALA A 208 -9.51 25.40 -51.48
CA ALA A 208 -8.25 25.25 -52.21
C ALA A 208 -8.39 24.28 -53.39
N SER A 209 -9.10 23.17 -53.22
CA SER A 209 -9.35 22.19 -54.30
C SER A 209 -10.28 22.68 -55.41
N LEU A 210 -11.10 23.70 -55.13
CA LEU A 210 -12.01 24.34 -56.11
C LEU A 210 -11.31 25.43 -56.95
N LEU A 211 -10.09 25.83 -56.58
CA LEU A 211 -9.28 26.85 -57.27
C LEU A 211 -8.19 26.25 -58.20
N GLU A 212 -8.04 24.93 -58.21
CA GLU A 212 -7.30 24.16 -59.24
C GLU A 212 -8.24 23.67 -60.36
#